data_AF-A0A2S8FK28-F1
#
_entry.id   AF-A0A2S8FK28-F1
#
_cell.length_a   1.000
_cell.length_b   1.000
_cell.length_c   1.000
_cell.angle_alpha   90.00
_cell.angle_beta   90.00
_cell.angle_gamma   90.00
#
_symmetry.space_group_name_H-M   'P 1'
#
loop_
_entity.id
_entity.type
_entity.pdbx_description
1 polymer ?
#
loop_
_entity_poly.entity_id
_entity_poly.type
_entity_poly.pdbx_seq_one_letter_code
_entity_poly.pdbx_strand_id
1 'polypeptide(L)'
;MSQLKPSRVSKWLWEGSILVIVILAGVLFWQYQSADKANRALYQQNQQVERAIAEEKAKLASLRNQVTADLRAGIPLASVHRPSNWSVDSASHREIISALIQQLKDDRQQVKAHALVALQRHAFNGGGKAPFEPTIVESVTLCLYNPRLKYFARSVLRQLGTAAKPAASDILATCSGEAWYTVRQAVMEARHADPNCDVNPLLARYIAEDRYGKETFKNLVENFQPFEVVEAYRSAKEIAETREKQEHVYQVLDYLTTQASRAGSWSEVDLQRYLKMKEEAKGTK
;
A
#
# COMPACT_ATOMS: atom_id res chain seq x y z
N MET A 1 -86.31 -27.99 -57.28
CA MET A 1 -85.23 -27.63 -56.35
C MET A 1 -85.25 -28.61 -55.18
N SER A 2 -84.49 -29.69 -55.26
CA SER A 2 -84.45 -30.77 -54.25
C SER A 2 -83.54 -30.37 -53.09
N GLN A 3 -84.12 -30.16 -51.90
CA GLN A 3 -83.36 -30.04 -50.67
C GLN A 3 -82.79 -31.43 -50.31
N LEU A 4 -81.48 -31.60 -50.51
CA LEU A 4 -80.74 -32.75 -50.00
C LEU A 4 -80.78 -32.72 -48.47
N LYS A 5 -81.46 -33.71 -47.86
CA LYS A 5 -81.46 -33.89 -46.41
C LYS A 5 -80.04 -34.24 -45.95
N PRO A 6 -79.45 -33.51 -44.98
CA PRO A 6 -78.11 -33.81 -44.50
C PRO A 6 -78.07 -35.23 -43.89
N SER A 7 -77.04 -36.00 -44.24
CA SER A 7 -76.85 -37.36 -43.71
C SER A 7 -76.69 -37.29 -42.19
N ARG A 8 -77.20 -38.28 -41.43
CA ARG A 8 -77.06 -38.32 -39.96
C ARG A 8 -75.59 -38.19 -39.50
N VAL A 9 -74.65 -38.65 -40.33
CA VAL A 9 -73.21 -38.53 -40.11
C VAL A 9 -72.74 -37.07 -40.18
N SER A 10 -73.24 -36.28 -41.14
CA SER A 10 -72.90 -34.84 -41.24
C SER A 10 -73.41 -34.01 -40.05
N LYS A 11 -74.58 -34.36 -39.50
CA LYS A 11 -75.13 -33.71 -38.30
C LYS A 11 -74.30 -34.03 -37.05
N TRP A 12 -73.90 -35.29 -36.87
CA TRP A 12 -73.02 -35.71 -35.78
C TRP A 12 -71.61 -35.10 -35.87
N LEU A 13 -71.05 -34.98 -37.09
CA LEU A 13 -69.76 -34.30 -37.30
C LEU A 13 -69.84 -32.80 -36.99
N TRP A 14 -70.97 -32.17 -37.32
CA TRP A 14 -71.19 -30.75 -37.02
C TRP A 14 -71.41 -30.49 -35.52
N GLU A 15 -72.23 -31.31 -34.86
CA GLU A 15 -72.45 -31.20 -33.41
C GLU A 15 -71.18 -31.57 -32.60
N GLY A 16 -70.45 -32.60 -33.04
CA GLY A 16 -69.17 -32.99 -32.44
C GLY A 16 -68.05 -31.96 -32.63
N SER A 17 -67.97 -31.30 -33.79
CA SER A 17 -66.99 -30.23 -34.02
C SER A 17 -67.28 -28.97 -33.20
N ILE A 18 -68.55 -28.62 -33.00
CA ILE A 18 -68.94 -27.53 -32.08
C ILE A 18 -68.52 -27.86 -30.64
N LEU A 19 -68.76 -29.09 -30.18
CA LEU A 19 -68.36 -29.52 -28.85
C LEU A 19 -66.83 -29.41 -28.65
N VAL A 20 -66.04 -29.87 -29.64
CA VAL A 20 -64.57 -29.77 -29.59
C VAL A 20 -64.10 -28.32 -29.56
N ILE A 21 -64.72 -27.44 -30.36
CA ILE A 21 -64.39 -25.99 -30.37
C ILE A 21 -64.68 -25.37 -29.00
N VAL A 22 -65.80 -25.71 -28.36
CA VAL A 22 -66.14 -25.18 -27.03
C VAL A 22 -65.16 -25.67 -25.96
N ILE A 23 -64.77 -26.95 -26.00
CA ILE A 23 -63.77 -27.50 -25.07
C ILE A 23 -62.41 -26.81 -25.26
N LEU A 24 -61.95 -26.65 -26.51
CA LEU A 24 -60.69 -25.96 -26.81
C LEU A 24 -60.72 -24.50 -26.39
N ALA A 25 -61.83 -23.79 -26.63
CA ALA A 25 -62.01 -22.42 -26.17
C ALA A 25 -61.98 -22.33 -24.64
N GLY A 26 -62.57 -23.29 -23.93
CA GLY A 26 -62.52 -23.38 -22.46
C GLY A 26 -61.10 -23.61 -21.93
N VAL A 27 -60.33 -24.52 -22.56
CA VAL A 27 -58.93 -24.78 -22.19
C VAL A 27 -58.05 -23.55 -22.44
N LEU A 28 -58.19 -22.91 -23.61
CA LEU A 28 -57.44 -21.69 -23.94
C LEU A 28 -57.79 -20.53 -23.00
N PHE A 29 -59.07 -20.37 -22.64
CA PHE A 29 -59.50 -19.36 -21.68
C PHE A 29 -58.92 -19.61 -20.28
N TRP A 30 -58.92 -20.86 -19.81
CA TRP A 30 -58.33 -21.22 -18.52
C TRP A 30 -56.80 -21.03 -18.51
N GLN A 31 -56.12 -21.43 -19.58
CA GLN A 31 -54.68 -21.18 -19.74
C GLN A 31 -54.36 -19.69 -19.76
N TYR A 32 -55.17 -18.88 -20.45
CA TYR A 32 -55.03 -17.42 -20.45
C TYR A 32 -55.22 -16.82 -19.06
N GLN A 33 -56.27 -17.22 -18.32
CA GLN A 33 -56.47 -16.74 -16.94
C GLN A 33 -55.36 -17.18 -15.99
N SER A 34 -54.87 -18.41 -16.14
CA SER A 34 -53.76 -18.94 -15.33
C SER A 34 -52.47 -18.17 -15.61
N ALA A 35 -52.16 -17.92 -16.89
CA ALA A 35 -50.99 -17.13 -17.30
C ALA A 35 -51.07 -15.67 -16.85
N ASP A 36 -52.25 -15.03 -16.96
CA ASP A 36 -52.46 -13.67 -16.48
C ASP A 36 -52.28 -13.57 -14.95
N LYS A 37 -52.78 -14.56 -14.20
CA LYS A 37 -52.56 -14.62 -12.74
C LYS A 37 -51.08 -14.80 -12.38
N ALA A 38 -50.36 -15.66 -13.10
CA ALA A 38 -48.92 -15.87 -12.91
C ALA A 38 -48.12 -14.60 -13.25
N ASN A 39 -48.44 -13.92 -14.35
CA ASN A 39 -47.79 -12.67 -14.76
C ASN A 39 -48.01 -11.54 -13.74
N ARG A 40 -49.23 -11.40 -13.20
CA ARG A 40 -49.51 -10.43 -12.14
C ARG A 40 -48.71 -10.73 -10.87
N ALA A 41 -48.57 -12.00 -10.49
CA ALA A 41 -47.76 -12.40 -9.34
C ALA A 41 -46.27 -12.10 -9.55
N LEU A 42 -45.72 -12.40 -10.73
CA LEU A 42 -44.33 -12.06 -11.08
C LEU A 42 -44.11 -10.55 -11.09
N TYR A 43 -45.06 -9.77 -11.62
CA TYR A 43 -44.98 -8.32 -11.62
C TYR A 43 -44.94 -7.75 -10.19
N GLN A 44 -45.77 -8.28 -9.28
CA GLN A 44 -45.74 -7.90 -7.87
C GLN A 44 -44.42 -8.28 -7.19
N GLN A 45 -43.87 -9.47 -7.49
CA GLN A 45 -42.58 -9.91 -6.96
C GLN A 45 -41.43 -9.02 -7.45
N ASN A 46 -41.42 -8.67 -8.74
CA ASN A 46 -40.42 -7.75 -9.30
C ASN A 46 -40.50 -6.37 -8.65
N GLN A 47 -41.70 -5.83 -8.42
CA GLN A 47 -41.85 -4.57 -7.69
C GLN A 47 -41.34 -4.65 -6.25
N GLN A 48 -41.53 -5.79 -5.56
CA GLN A 48 -40.98 -5.99 -4.21
C GLN A 48 -39.45 -6.03 -4.22
N VAL A 49 -38.85 -6.73 -5.19
CA VAL A 49 -37.40 -6.79 -5.37
C VAL A 49 -36.82 -5.41 -5.67
N GLU A 50 -37.46 -4.64 -6.57
CA GLU A 50 -37.03 -3.27 -6.89
C GLU A 50 -37.06 -2.35 -5.66
N ARG A 51 -38.11 -2.45 -4.83
CA ARG A 51 -38.20 -1.70 -3.57
C ARG A 51 -37.12 -2.13 -2.58
N ALA A 52 -36.89 -3.43 -2.42
CA ALA A 52 -35.84 -3.94 -1.54
C ALA A 52 -34.44 -3.48 -2.00
N ILE A 53 -34.16 -3.50 -3.31
CA ILE A 53 -32.92 -2.97 -3.88
C ILE A 53 -32.79 -1.47 -3.62
N ALA A 54 -33.87 -0.70 -3.77
CA ALA A 54 -33.86 0.74 -3.50
C ALA A 54 -33.61 1.04 -2.02
N GLU A 55 -34.21 0.29 -1.10
CA GLU A 55 -33.99 0.39 0.34
C GLU A 55 -32.55 0.05 0.72
N GLU A 56 -31.99 -1.05 0.21
CA GLU A 56 -30.59 -1.41 0.44
C GLU A 56 -29.63 -0.36 -0.13
N LYS A 57 -29.91 0.19 -1.32
CA LYS A 57 -29.14 1.31 -1.87
C LYS A 57 -29.20 2.55 -0.97
N ALA A 58 -30.36 2.87 -0.42
CA ALA A 58 -30.52 3.99 0.52
C ALA A 58 -29.75 3.76 1.83
N LYS A 59 -29.79 2.55 2.38
CA LYS A 59 -29.00 2.16 3.57
C LYS A 59 -27.50 2.28 3.30
N LEU A 60 -27.02 1.78 2.16
CA LEU A 60 -25.60 1.89 1.77
C LEU A 60 -25.18 3.35 1.56
N ALA A 61 -26.04 4.17 0.96
CA ALA A 61 -25.78 5.61 0.82
C ALA A 61 -25.72 6.32 2.17
N SER A 62 -26.63 5.99 3.10
CA SER A 62 -26.62 6.52 4.47
C SER A 62 -25.35 6.10 5.22
N LEU A 63 -24.96 4.83 5.13
CA LEU A 63 -23.74 4.32 5.75
C LEU A 63 -22.51 5.05 5.18
N ARG A 64 -22.43 5.21 3.86
CA ARG A 64 -21.35 5.96 3.20
C ARG A 64 -21.30 7.42 3.66
N ASN A 65 -22.45 8.08 3.80
CA ASN A 65 -22.53 9.44 4.31
C ASN A 65 -22.09 9.54 5.77
N GLN A 66 -22.43 8.55 6.60
CA GLN A 66 -21.98 8.46 7.98
C GLN A 66 -20.46 8.25 8.06
N VAL A 67 -19.91 7.30 7.29
CA VAL A 67 -18.47 7.05 7.24
C VAL A 67 -17.71 8.30 6.79
N THR A 68 -18.20 9.02 5.79
CA THR A 68 -17.59 10.27 5.31
C THR A 68 -17.74 11.42 6.31
N ALA A 69 -18.82 11.47 7.09
CA ALA A 69 -18.98 12.43 8.18
C ALA A 69 -18.03 12.13 9.35
N ASP A 70 -17.94 10.87 9.78
CA ASP A 70 -17.04 10.41 10.85
C ASP A 70 -15.57 10.68 10.48
N LEU A 71 -15.23 10.43 9.21
CA LEU A 71 -13.96 10.81 8.59
C LEU A 71 -13.63 12.29 8.74
N ARG A 72 -14.59 13.18 8.43
CA ARG A 72 -14.44 14.64 8.51
C ARG A 72 -14.38 15.15 9.95
N ALA A 73 -15.06 14.48 10.87
CA ALA A 73 -14.92 14.74 12.31
C ALA A 73 -13.54 14.29 12.85
N GLY A 74 -12.78 13.56 12.04
CA GLY A 74 -11.51 12.92 12.38
C GLY A 74 -11.65 11.83 13.42
N ILE A 75 -12.77 11.11 13.36
CA ILE A 75 -12.86 9.79 13.96
C ILE A 75 -11.95 8.87 13.12
N PRO A 76 -11.03 8.11 13.73
CA PRO A 76 -10.10 7.30 12.96
C PRO A 76 -10.84 6.16 12.26
N LEU A 77 -10.86 6.15 10.92
CA LEU A 77 -11.59 5.13 10.14
C LEU A 77 -11.25 3.70 10.54
N ALA A 78 -9.97 3.44 10.83
CA ALA A 78 -9.48 2.12 11.22
C ALA A 78 -10.08 1.61 12.55
N SER A 79 -10.62 2.51 13.38
CA SER A 79 -11.32 2.16 14.62
C SER A 79 -12.80 1.80 14.38
N VAL A 80 -13.41 2.31 13.31
CA VAL A 80 -14.83 2.12 12.98
C VAL A 80 -15.03 0.97 11.98
N HIS A 81 -14.10 0.77 11.04
CA HIS A 81 -14.20 -0.26 10.02
C HIS A 81 -12.91 -1.06 9.89
N ARG A 82 -12.97 -2.36 10.21
CA ARG A 82 -11.83 -3.27 9.98
C ARG A 82 -11.49 -3.34 8.49
N PRO A 83 -10.24 -3.07 8.10
CA PRO A 83 -9.81 -3.14 6.69
C PRO A 83 -9.96 -4.51 6.02
N SER A 84 -10.07 -5.59 6.81
CA SER A 84 -10.35 -6.94 6.30
C SER A 84 -11.71 -7.06 5.61
N ASN A 85 -12.62 -6.12 5.87
CA ASN A 85 -14.00 -6.16 5.38
C ASN A 85 -14.24 -5.16 4.24
N TRP A 86 -13.18 -4.56 3.67
CA TRP A 86 -13.29 -3.69 2.50
C TRP A 86 -13.54 -4.53 1.24
N SER A 87 -14.71 -5.15 1.18
CA SER A 87 -15.34 -5.65 -0.04
C SER A 87 -16.13 -4.49 -0.61
N VAL A 88 -15.50 -3.59 -1.34
CA VAL A 88 -16.21 -2.42 -1.86
C VAL A 88 -15.80 -2.16 -3.30
N ASP A 89 -16.82 -1.98 -4.13
CA ASP A 89 -16.73 -1.51 -5.51
C ASP A 89 -15.63 -0.46 -5.69
N SER A 90 -14.97 -0.51 -6.85
CA SER A 90 -13.81 0.33 -7.18
C SER A 90 -14.03 1.82 -6.87
N ALA A 91 -15.24 2.35 -7.04
CA ALA A 91 -15.58 3.76 -6.76
C ALA A 91 -15.50 4.12 -5.26
N SER A 92 -16.06 3.29 -4.38
CA SER A 92 -16.03 3.53 -2.92
C SER A 92 -14.62 3.36 -2.35
N HIS A 93 -13.82 2.48 -2.96
CA HIS A 93 -12.41 2.29 -2.60
C HIS A 93 -11.58 3.56 -2.83
N ARG A 94 -11.81 4.28 -3.94
CA ARG A 94 -11.16 5.56 -4.25
C ARG A 94 -11.44 6.62 -3.17
N GLU A 95 -12.68 6.67 -2.71
CA GLU A 95 -13.11 7.66 -1.72
C GLU A 95 -12.52 7.39 -0.34
N ILE A 96 -12.45 6.12 0.07
CA ILE A 96 -11.81 5.73 1.33
C ILE A 96 -10.33 6.14 1.32
N ILE A 97 -9.59 5.84 0.25
CA ILE A 97 -8.18 6.25 0.14
C ILE A 97 -8.04 7.77 0.17
N SER A 98 -8.88 8.49 -0.58
CA SER A 98 -8.85 9.95 -0.63
C SER A 98 -9.10 10.56 0.76
N ALA A 99 -10.03 10.00 1.52
CA ALA A 99 -10.32 10.45 2.86
C ALA A 99 -9.20 10.10 3.85
N LEU A 100 -8.56 8.93 3.73
CA LEU A 100 -7.38 8.57 4.53
C LEU A 100 -6.20 9.52 4.25
N ILE A 101 -5.97 9.87 2.99
CA ILE A 101 -4.96 10.87 2.60
C ILE A 101 -5.28 12.22 3.25
N GLN A 102 -6.55 12.64 3.25
CA GLN A 102 -6.97 13.86 3.92
C GLN A 102 -6.72 13.79 5.44
N GLN A 103 -6.93 12.64 6.09
CA GLN A 103 -6.65 12.44 7.51
C GLN A 103 -5.16 12.56 7.87
N LEU A 104 -4.23 12.35 6.93
CA LEU A 104 -2.80 12.62 7.15
C LEU A 104 -2.49 14.12 7.36
N LYS A 105 -3.41 15.00 6.94
CA LYS A 105 -3.31 16.46 7.12
C LYS A 105 -3.95 16.95 8.43
N ASP A 106 -4.62 16.09 9.21
CA ASP A 106 -5.28 16.46 10.47
C ASP A 106 -4.27 16.75 11.58
N ASP A 107 -4.43 17.80 12.39
CA ASP A 107 -3.46 18.16 13.42
C ASP A 107 -3.26 17.08 14.51
N ARG A 108 -4.26 16.21 14.71
CA ARG A 108 -4.22 15.16 15.73
C ARG A 108 -3.37 13.98 15.27
N GLN A 109 -2.29 13.71 16.00
CA GLN A 109 -1.37 12.61 15.69
C GLN A 109 -2.02 11.23 15.68
N GLN A 110 -3.01 10.99 16.54
CA GLN A 110 -3.75 9.72 16.56
C GLN A 110 -4.51 9.47 15.26
N VAL A 111 -5.15 10.50 14.71
CA VAL A 111 -5.88 10.43 13.43
C VAL A 111 -4.91 10.07 12.31
N LYS A 112 -3.76 10.75 12.24
CA LYS A 112 -2.70 10.43 11.28
C LYS A 112 -2.20 8.98 11.42
N ALA A 113 -1.94 8.53 12.66
CA ALA A 113 -1.42 7.17 12.91
C ALA A 113 -2.41 6.10 12.42
N HIS A 114 -3.70 6.25 12.74
CA HIS A 114 -4.74 5.34 12.24
C HIS A 114 -4.89 5.38 10.73
N ALA A 115 -4.78 6.55 10.11
CA ALA A 115 -4.79 6.68 8.66
C ALA A 115 -3.60 5.93 8.03
N LEU A 116 -2.39 6.05 8.59
CA LEU A 116 -1.21 5.31 8.14
C LEU A 116 -1.40 3.79 8.28
N VAL A 117 -1.95 3.31 9.40
CA VAL A 117 -2.23 1.87 9.59
C VAL A 117 -3.24 1.35 8.55
N ALA A 118 -4.26 2.14 8.21
CA ALA A 118 -5.22 1.78 7.19
C ALA A 118 -4.59 1.77 5.78
N LEU A 119 -3.78 2.78 5.45
CA LEU A 119 -3.04 2.86 4.19
C LEU A 119 -2.02 1.71 4.04
N GLN A 120 -1.38 1.28 5.13
CA GLN A 120 -0.46 0.15 5.12
C GLN A 120 -1.17 -1.14 4.70
N ARG A 121 -2.35 -1.41 5.29
CA ARG A 121 -3.17 -2.58 4.95
C ARG A 121 -3.68 -2.52 3.52
N HIS A 122 -4.05 -1.32 3.06
CA HIS A 122 -4.39 -1.10 1.66
C HIS A 122 -3.22 -1.48 0.72
N ALA A 123 -2.02 -0.95 0.99
CA ALA A 123 -0.83 -1.23 0.19
C ALA A 123 -0.50 -2.74 0.14
N PHE A 124 -0.64 -3.43 1.27
CA PHE A 124 -0.45 -4.88 1.37
C PHE A 124 -1.46 -5.68 0.52
N ASN A 125 -2.74 -5.28 0.51
CA ASN A 125 -3.81 -6.01 -0.19
C ASN A 125 -3.92 -5.65 -1.69
N GLY A 126 -3.49 -4.45 -2.08
CA GLY A 126 -3.77 -3.85 -3.39
C GLY A 126 -2.88 -4.30 -4.55
N GLY A 127 -1.87 -5.14 -4.32
CA GLY A 127 -1.06 -5.73 -5.41
C GLY A 127 -0.32 -4.72 -6.29
N GLY A 128 0.14 -3.58 -5.73
CA GLY A 128 1.13 -2.69 -6.35
C GLY A 128 0.75 -2.01 -7.68
N LYS A 129 -0.55 -1.84 -7.98
CA LYS A 129 -1.03 -1.10 -9.16
C LYS A 129 -2.24 -0.23 -8.86
N ALA A 130 -2.25 0.46 -7.72
CA ALA A 130 -3.34 1.37 -7.39
C ALA A 130 -3.11 2.76 -8.01
N PRO A 131 -4.13 3.40 -8.61
CA PRO A 131 -3.99 4.73 -9.24
C PRO A 131 -3.66 5.86 -8.25
N PHE A 132 -3.66 5.60 -6.94
CA PHE A 132 -3.39 6.58 -5.88
C PHE A 132 -1.97 6.52 -5.33
N GLU A 133 -1.14 5.57 -5.78
CA GLU A 133 0.20 5.36 -5.22
C GLU A 133 1.04 6.65 -5.16
N PRO A 134 1.11 7.49 -6.21
CA PRO A 134 1.89 8.74 -6.13
C PRO A 134 1.43 9.67 -5.01
N THR A 135 0.12 9.88 -4.86
CA THR A 135 -0.45 10.78 -3.85
C THR A 135 -0.31 10.21 -2.44
N ILE A 136 -0.41 8.89 -2.29
CA ILE A 136 -0.14 8.20 -1.02
C ILE A 136 1.33 8.40 -0.65
N VAL A 137 2.26 8.14 -1.57
CA VAL A 137 3.71 8.30 -1.33
C VAL A 137 4.01 9.72 -0.90
N GLU A 138 3.55 10.73 -1.63
CA GLU A 138 3.76 12.15 -1.27
C GLU A 138 3.25 12.47 0.14
N SER A 139 2.00 12.10 0.45
CA SER A 139 1.38 12.43 1.73
C SER A 139 1.99 11.68 2.91
N VAL A 140 2.41 10.42 2.69
CA VAL A 140 3.08 9.58 3.70
C VAL A 140 4.51 10.05 3.93
N THR A 141 5.21 10.53 2.90
CA THR A 141 6.59 11.03 3.01
C THR A 141 6.67 12.21 3.99
N LEU A 142 5.69 13.12 3.97
CA LEU A 142 5.60 14.21 4.94
C LEU A 142 5.50 13.72 6.39
N CYS A 143 4.93 12.54 6.62
CA CYS A 143 4.82 11.96 7.95
C CYS A 143 6.15 11.38 8.48
N LEU A 144 7.16 11.18 7.63
CA LEU A 144 8.50 10.72 8.05
C LEU A 144 9.19 11.74 8.97
N TYR A 145 8.92 13.03 8.77
CA TYR A 145 9.49 14.11 9.56
C TYR A 145 8.89 14.22 10.97
N ASN A 146 7.79 13.53 11.25
CA ASN A 146 7.22 13.44 12.59
C ASN A 146 7.76 12.20 13.31
N PRO A 147 8.56 12.33 14.40
CA PRO A 147 9.16 11.20 15.09
C PRO A 147 8.17 10.12 15.57
N ARG A 148 6.95 10.52 15.93
CA ARG A 148 5.91 9.60 16.43
C ARG A 148 5.20 8.84 15.31
N LEU A 149 5.23 9.35 14.08
CA LEU A 149 4.57 8.76 12.91
C LEU A 149 5.54 8.06 11.96
N LYS A 150 6.83 8.38 12.06
CA LYS A 150 7.91 7.87 11.21
C LYS A 150 7.87 6.35 11.02
N TYR A 151 7.66 5.59 12.10
CA TYR A 151 7.56 4.13 12.02
C TYR A 151 6.40 3.66 11.13
N PHE A 152 5.21 4.24 11.31
CA PHE A 152 4.03 3.90 10.51
C PHE A 152 4.21 4.32 9.05
N ALA A 153 4.76 5.51 8.81
CA ALA A 153 5.03 6.02 7.47
C ALA A 153 6.01 5.13 6.70
N ARG A 154 7.15 4.76 7.32
CA ARG A 154 8.11 3.80 6.77
C ARG A 154 7.46 2.46 6.44
N SER A 155 6.57 1.98 7.32
CA SER A 155 5.85 0.72 7.09
C SER A 155 4.95 0.77 5.87
N VAL A 156 4.23 1.88 5.65
CA VAL A 156 3.43 2.09 4.43
C VAL A 156 4.31 2.12 3.19
N LEU A 157 5.37 2.93 3.18
CA LEU A 157 6.29 3.06 2.04
C LEU A 157 6.94 1.73 1.68
N ARG A 158 7.32 0.92 2.69
CA ARG A 158 7.84 -0.43 2.48
C ARG A 158 6.85 -1.34 1.76
N GLN A 159 5.55 -1.27 2.10
CA GLN A 159 4.53 -2.08 1.42
C GLN A 159 4.27 -1.63 -0.02
N LEU A 160 4.55 -0.37 -0.34
CA LEU A 160 4.43 0.16 -1.70
C LEU A 160 5.61 -0.24 -2.61
N GLY A 161 6.72 -0.74 -2.03
CA GLY A 161 7.89 -1.19 -2.78
C GLY A 161 8.41 -0.10 -3.72
N THR A 162 8.61 -0.44 -5.00
CA THR A 162 9.20 0.46 -6.00
C THR A 162 8.34 1.70 -6.30
N ALA A 163 7.04 1.67 -6.01
CA ALA A 163 6.20 2.87 -6.13
C ALA A 163 6.63 3.98 -5.16
N ALA A 164 7.28 3.62 -4.04
CA ALA A 164 7.83 4.55 -3.07
C ALA A 164 9.21 5.12 -3.45
N LYS A 165 9.71 4.88 -4.67
CA LYS A 165 11.00 5.43 -5.16
C LYS A 165 11.18 6.94 -4.83
N PRO A 166 10.20 7.83 -5.03
CA PRO A 166 10.35 9.26 -4.71
C PRO A 166 10.63 9.56 -3.23
N ALA A 167 10.28 8.65 -2.32
CA ALA A 167 10.46 8.81 -0.88
C ALA A 167 11.78 8.22 -0.36
N ALA A 168 12.57 7.54 -1.19
CA ALA A 168 13.79 6.86 -0.76
C ALA A 168 14.79 7.81 -0.10
N SER A 169 14.99 9.00 -0.68
CA SER A 169 15.83 10.06 -0.11
C SER A 169 15.33 10.53 1.26
N ASP A 170 14.03 10.71 1.43
CA ASP A 170 13.43 11.17 2.69
C ASP A 170 13.48 10.11 3.80
N ILE A 171 13.35 8.82 3.44
CA ILE A 171 13.56 7.70 4.37
C ILE A 171 14.97 7.78 4.97
N LEU A 172 15.97 8.02 4.11
CA LEU A 172 17.36 8.16 4.53
C LEU A 172 17.57 9.46 5.31
N ALA A 173 17.08 10.60 4.81
CA ALA A 173 17.27 11.91 5.39
C ALA A 173 16.73 12.02 6.82
N THR A 174 15.61 11.35 7.10
CA THR A 174 14.95 11.36 8.41
C THR A 174 15.48 10.29 9.38
N CYS A 175 16.41 9.42 8.96
CA CYS A 175 17.04 8.44 9.84
C CYS A 175 18.21 9.05 10.62
N SER A 176 18.26 8.79 11.93
CA SER A 176 19.43 9.10 12.78
C SER A 176 20.61 8.22 12.38
N GLY A 177 21.82 8.77 12.44
CA GLY A 177 23.09 8.06 12.27
C GLY A 177 23.65 7.52 13.59
N GLU A 178 22.94 7.59 14.70
CA GLU A 178 23.50 7.19 16.01
C GLU A 178 23.56 5.66 16.21
N ALA A 179 22.68 4.91 15.56
CA ALA A 179 22.52 3.48 15.83
C ALA A 179 22.52 2.63 14.55
N TRP A 180 23.45 1.68 14.47
CA TRP A 180 23.63 0.80 13.31
C TRP A 180 22.34 0.10 12.86
N TYR A 181 21.56 -0.44 13.81
CA TYR A 181 20.30 -1.12 13.49
C TYR A 181 19.34 -0.20 12.71
N THR A 182 19.23 1.07 13.12
CA THR A 182 18.34 2.04 12.47
C THR A 182 18.84 2.43 11.07
N VAL A 183 20.15 2.62 10.91
CA VAL A 183 20.82 2.91 9.64
C VAL A 183 20.64 1.76 8.66
N ARG A 184 20.97 0.53 9.08
CA ARG A 184 20.80 -0.68 8.27
C ARG A 184 19.35 -0.86 7.82
N GLN A 185 18.39 -0.66 8.73
CA GLN A 185 16.97 -0.77 8.39
C GLN A 185 16.54 0.31 7.40
N ALA A 186 17.00 1.56 7.56
CA ALA A 186 16.68 2.66 6.64
C ALA A 186 17.27 2.44 5.24
N VAL A 187 18.51 1.98 5.16
CA VAL A 187 19.16 1.59 3.90
C VAL A 187 18.38 0.47 3.21
N MET A 188 18.00 -0.58 3.94
CA MET A 188 17.25 -1.69 3.38
C MET A 188 15.88 -1.23 2.83
N GLU A 189 15.17 -0.39 3.57
CA GLU A 189 13.87 0.14 3.13
C GLU A 189 13.99 1.12 1.96
N ALA A 190 15.02 1.98 1.96
CA ALA A 190 15.30 2.89 0.86
C ALA A 190 15.68 2.11 -0.42
N ARG A 191 16.54 1.08 -0.32
CA ARG A 191 16.89 0.20 -1.45
C ARG A 191 15.72 -0.66 -1.92
N HIS A 192 14.79 -1.00 -1.04
CA HIS A 192 13.55 -1.68 -1.43
C HIS A 192 12.65 -0.75 -2.28
N ALA A 193 12.64 0.53 -1.98
CA ALA A 193 11.91 1.55 -2.74
C ALA A 193 12.65 1.96 -4.03
N ASP A 194 13.96 2.16 -3.96
CA ASP A 194 14.83 2.48 -5.08
C ASP A 194 16.17 1.75 -4.94
N PRO A 195 16.41 0.67 -5.70
CA PRO A 195 17.66 -0.10 -5.63
C PRO A 195 18.93 0.73 -5.89
N ASN A 196 18.79 1.88 -6.55
CA ASN A 196 19.90 2.77 -6.90
C ASN A 196 19.96 4.01 -5.99
N CYS A 197 19.25 4.04 -4.87
CA CYS A 197 19.28 5.20 -3.97
C CYS A 197 20.70 5.46 -3.44
N ASP A 198 21.11 6.72 -3.41
CA ASP A 198 22.37 7.10 -2.80
C ASP A 198 22.25 7.04 -1.27
N VAL A 199 22.94 6.06 -0.68
CA VAL A 199 22.97 5.84 0.77
C VAL A 199 24.11 6.60 1.45
N ASN A 200 25.05 7.14 0.69
CA ASN A 200 26.27 7.77 1.22
C ASN A 200 25.98 8.90 2.22
N PRO A 201 24.97 9.78 2.02
CA PRO A 201 24.67 10.81 3.01
C PRO A 201 24.30 10.26 4.39
N LEU A 202 23.57 9.14 4.45
CA LEU A 202 23.22 8.51 5.72
C LEU A 202 24.43 7.79 6.34
N LEU A 203 25.23 7.10 5.53
CA LEU A 203 26.43 6.42 6.02
C LEU A 203 27.49 7.41 6.52
N ALA A 204 27.61 8.57 5.86
CA ALA A 204 28.48 9.65 6.29
C ALA A 204 28.08 10.15 7.69
N ARG A 205 26.78 10.41 7.90
CA ARG A 205 26.25 10.79 9.22
C ARG A 205 26.49 9.70 10.26
N TYR A 206 26.30 8.43 9.90
CA TYR A 206 26.62 7.31 10.78
C TYR A 206 28.09 7.33 11.24
N ILE A 207 29.03 7.56 10.33
CA ILE A 207 30.46 7.67 10.66
C ILE A 207 30.75 8.88 11.57
N ALA A 208 30.13 10.02 11.27
CA ALA A 208 30.34 11.27 12.00
C ALA A 208 29.73 11.24 13.42
N GLU A 209 28.50 10.73 13.56
CA GLU A 209 27.74 10.69 14.80
C GLU A 209 28.11 9.53 15.73
N ASP A 210 28.72 8.47 15.19
CA ASP A 210 29.07 7.29 15.97
C ASP A 210 30.06 7.59 17.11
N ARG A 211 29.94 6.89 18.23
CA ARG A 211 30.87 6.98 19.37
C ARG A 211 32.01 5.96 19.30
N TYR A 212 31.86 4.89 18.52
CA TYR A 212 32.74 3.71 18.51
C TYR A 212 33.29 3.39 17.11
N GLY A 213 34.29 4.16 16.66
CA GLY A 213 34.78 4.10 15.27
C GLY A 213 35.21 2.72 14.74
N LYS A 214 35.62 1.80 15.62
CA LYS A 214 35.99 0.41 15.23
C LYS A 214 34.79 -0.40 14.75
N GLU A 215 33.70 -0.39 15.52
CA GLU A 215 32.49 -1.13 15.21
C GLU A 215 31.80 -0.55 13.95
N THR A 216 31.92 0.76 13.76
CA THR A 216 31.46 1.45 12.54
C THR A 216 32.17 0.96 11.29
N PHE A 217 33.50 0.89 11.31
CA PHE A 217 34.24 0.38 10.16
C PHE A 217 33.85 -1.05 9.81
N LYS A 218 33.80 -1.93 10.81
CA LYS A 218 33.40 -3.33 10.64
C LYS A 218 32.00 -3.45 10.02
N ASN A 219 31.00 -2.77 10.59
CA ASN A 219 29.64 -2.79 10.10
C ASN A 219 29.54 -2.34 8.63
N LEU A 220 30.31 -1.31 8.24
CA LEU A 220 30.30 -0.81 6.87
C LEU A 220 30.90 -1.83 5.89
N VAL A 221 32.07 -2.40 6.22
CA VAL A 221 32.76 -3.36 5.33
C VAL A 221 31.98 -4.67 5.18
N GLU A 222 31.29 -5.13 6.23
CA GLU A 222 30.51 -6.38 6.18
C GLU A 222 29.20 -6.25 5.40
N ASN A 223 28.66 -5.04 5.22
CA ASN A 223 27.30 -4.84 4.69
C ASN A 223 27.24 -4.01 3.40
N PHE A 224 28.32 -3.36 2.98
CA PHE A 224 28.36 -2.48 1.82
C PHE A 224 29.47 -2.83 0.84
N GLN A 225 29.29 -2.41 -0.41
CA GLN A 225 30.32 -2.60 -1.42
C GLN A 225 31.53 -1.71 -1.12
N PRO A 226 32.76 -2.13 -1.49
CA PRO A 226 33.97 -1.37 -1.20
C PRO A 226 33.90 0.11 -1.62
N PHE A 227 33.35 0.39 -2.80
CA PHE A 227 33.23 1.76 -3.30
C PHE A 227 32.27 2.63 -2.46
N GLU A 228 31.18 2.06 -1.95
CA GLU A 228 30.21 2.76 -1.10
C GLU A 228 30.83 3.14 0.23
N VAL A 229 31.63 2.24 0.82
CA VAL A 229 32.36 2.53 2.06
C VAL A 229 33.34 3.69 1.85
N VAL A 230 34.09 3.68 0.75
CA VAL A 230 35.05 4.76 0.43
C VAL A 230 34.33 6.09 0.26
N GLU A 231 33.21 6.13 -0.48
CA GLU A 231 32.43 7.36 -0.66
C GLU A 231 31.77 7.84 0.63
N ALA A 232 31.28 6.93 1.47
CA ALA A 232 30.75 7.26 2.79
C ALA A 232 31.81 7.94 3.66
N TYR A 233 33.05 7.43 3.69
CA TYR A 233 34.15 8.05 4.43
C TYR A 233 34.61 9.38 3.81
N ARG A 234 34.59 9.53 2.48
CA ARG A 234 34.85 10.82 1.82
C ARG A 234 33.83 11.87 2.21
N SER A 235 32.55 11.49 2.21
CA SER A 235 31.44 12.36 2.63
C SER A 235 31.51 12.66 4.13
N ALA A 236 31.86 11.68 4.97
CA ALA A 236 32.01 11.84 6.41
C ALA A 236 33.09 12.87 6.78
N LYS A 237 34.15 12.95 5.97
CA LYS A 237 35.24 13.91 6.15
C LYS A 237 34.76 15.36 6.09
N GLU A 238 33.75 15.66 5.28
CA GLU A 238 33.21 17.01 5.09
C GLU A 238 32.32 17.46 6.25
N ILE A 239 31.71 16.50 6.97
CA ILE A 239 30.74 16.77 8.04
C ILE A 239 31.27 16.48 9.45
N ALA A 240 32.44 15.85 9.59
CA ALA A 240 33.03 15.56 10.89
C ALA A 240 33.44 16.86 11.62
N GLU A 241 32.80 17.14 12.75
CA GLU A 241 32.98 18.39 13.49
C GLU A 241 34.24 18.40 14.38
N THR A 242 34.59 17.26 14.99
CA THR A 242 35.72 17.19 15.93
C THR A 242 37.01 16.82 15.23
N ARG A 243 38.12 17.40 15.69
CA ARG A 243 39.46 17.10 15.17
C ARG A 243 39.81 15.62 15.28
N GLU A 244 39.47 14.98 16.40
CA GLU A 244 39.68 13.54 16.61
C GLU A 244 38.93 12.70 15.56
N LYS A 245 37.68 13.05 15.26
CA LYS A 245 36.89 12.38 14.24
C LYS A 245 37.44 12.60 12.84
N GLN A 246 37.84 13.82 12.52
CA GLN A 246 38.50 14.13 11.25
C GLN A 246 39.76 13.28 11.09
N GLU A 247 40.65 13.27 12.10
CA GLU A 247 41.88 12.48 12.08
C GLU A 247 41.60 10.98 11.91
N HIS A 248 40.59 10.43 12.59
CA HIS A 248 40.17 9.04 12.40
C HIS A 248 39.68 8.77 10.97
N VAL A 249 38.78 9.61 10.43
CA VAL A 249 38.27 9.49 9.06
C VAL A 249 39.41 9.56 8.04
N TYR A 250 40.37 10.47 8.23
CA TYR A 250 41.57 10.57 7.39
C TYR A 250 42.41 9.30 7.42
N GLN A 251 42.66 8.74 8.60
CA GLN A 251 43.45 7.52 8.75
C GLN A 251 42.78 6.31 8.09
N VAL A 252 41.45 6.20 8.22
CA VAL A 252 40.68 5.14 7.56
C VAL A 252 40.69 5.33 6.04
N LEU A 253 40.55 6.56 5.54
CA LEU A 253 40.67 6.84 4.11
C LEU A 253 42.07 6.53 3.55
N ASP A 254 43.13 6.88 4.29
CA ASP A 254 44.52 6.53 3.91
C ASP A 254 44.67 5.00 3.82
N TYR A 255 44.17 4.27 4.83
CA TYR A 255 44.13 2.81 4.80
C TYR A 255 43.36 2.27 3.59
N LEU A 256 42.14 2.73 3.33
CA LEU A 256 41.29 2.28 2.22
C LEU A 256 41.88 2.57 0.84
N THR A 257 42.80 3.53 0.73
CA THR A 257 43.42 3.93 -0.54
C THR A 257 44.82 3.36 -0.77
N THR A 258 45.45 2.76 0.26
CA THR A 258 46.75 2.09 0.14
C THR A 258 46.76 0.92 -0.86
N GLN A 259 47.93 0.63 -1.42
CA GLN A 259 48.12 -0.44 -2.41
C GLN A 259 47.77 -1.84 -1.86
N ALA A 260 48.00 -2.07 -0.56
CA ALA A 260 47.72 -3.34 0.12
C ALA A 260 46.21 -3.62 0.29
N SER A 261 45.40 -2.57 0.49
CA SER A 261 43.95 -2.69 0.65
C SER A 261 43.21 -2.83 -0.69
N ARG A 262 43.88 -2.57 -1.84
CA ARG A 262 43.37 -2.86 -3.19
C ARG A 262 43.39 -4.34 -3.57
N ALA A 263 44.04 -5.18 -2.77
CA ALA A 263 44.15 -6.64 -2.99
C ALA A 263 42.91 -7.44 -2.52
N GLY A 264 41.92 -6.77 -1.92
CA GLY A 264 40.53 -7.30 -1.90
C GLY A 264 39.97 -7.76 -0.57
N SER A 265 40.67 -7.64 0.56
CA SER A 265 40.05 -7.89 1.87
C SER A 265 40.34 -6.78 2.86
N TRP A 266 39.30 -6.04 3.24
CA TRP A 266 39.35 -5.13 4.38
C TRP A 266 38.89 -5.88 5.61
N SER A 267 39.62 -5.74 6.70
CA SER A 267 39.22 -6.29 7.99
C SER A 267 39.50 -5.27 9.09
N GLU A 268 38.71 -5.32 10.15
CA GLU A 268 38.96 -4.53 11.35
C GLU A 268 40.39 -4.79 11.89
N VAL A 269 40.83 -6.05 11.85
CA VAL A 269 42.16 -6.47 12.31
C VAL A 269 43.26 -5.78 11.51
N ASP A 270 43.13 -5.71 10.19
CA ASP A 270 44.12 -5.08 9.32
C ASP A 270 44.14 -3.55 9.48
N LEU A 271 42.96 -2.93 9.68
CA LEU A 271 42.89 -1.51 10.02
C LEU A 271 43.61 -1.24 11.36
N GLN A 272 43.37 -2.06 12.40
CA GLN A 272 44.03 -1.87 13.69
C GLN A 272 45.56 -2.04 13.59
N ARG A 273 46.05 -3.01 12.81
CA ARG A 273 47.49 -3.16 12.55
C ARG A 273 48.07 -1.93 11.87
N TYR A 274 47.38 -1.42 10.84
CA TYR A 274 47.79 -0.24 10.11
C TYR A 274 47.88 1.01 11.00
N LEU A 275 46.85 1.24 11.82
CA LEU A 275 46.82 2.36 12.77
C LEU A 275 47.99 2.29 13.75
N LYS A 276 48.25 1.10 14.31
CA LYS A 276 49.39 0.87 15.22
C LYS A 276 50.74 1.17 14.54
N MET A 277 50.95 0.71 13.31
CA MET A 277 52.17 1.00 12.55
C MET A 277 52.37 2.51 12.30
N LYS A 278 51.29 3.26 12.02
CA LYS A 278 51.34 4.72 11.83
C LYS A 278 51.65 5.47 13.11
N GLU A 279 51.14 5.00 14.25
CA GLU A 279 51.46 5.57 15.57
C GLU A 279 52.92 5.35 15.93
N GLU A 280 53.44 4.13 15.74
CA GLU A 280 54.86 3.78 15.97
C GLU A 280 55.81 4.62 15.08
N ALA A 281 55.41 4.88 13.83
CA ALA A 281 56.16 5.73 12.90
C ALA A 281 56.11 7.23 13.25
N LYS A 282 55.10 7.69 14.02
CA LYS A 282 55.03 9.07 14.51
C LYS A 282 55.88 9.28 15.77
N GLY A 283 56.03 8.26 16.62
CA GLY A 283 56.83 8.32 17.84
C GLY A 283 58.34 8.16 17.63
N THR A 284 58.78 7.92 16.39
CA THR A 284 60.19 7.77 16.00
C THR A 284 60.79 9.01 15.33
N LYS A 285 60.10 10.16 15.40
CA LYS A 285 60.59 11.50 15.03
C LYS A 285 60.70 12.38 16.25
#